data_AF-A0A1G9SAW4-F1
#
_entry.id   AF-A0A1G9SAW4-F1
#
_cell.length_a   1.000
_cell.length_b   1.000
_cell.length_c   1.000
_cell.angle_alpha   90.00
_cell.angle_beta   90.00
_cell.angle_gamma   90.00
#
_symmetry.space_group_name_H-M   'P 1'
#
loop_
_entity.id
_entity.type
_entity.pdbx_description
1 polymer ?
#
loop_
_entity_poly.entity_id
_entity_poly.type
_entity_poly.pdbx_seq_one_letter_code
_entity_poly.pdbx_strand_id
1 'polypeptide(L)'
;MPQKRDEVHTQLERAKDTLTEVRKLLRELPERVETWIAGLGGTTGAHSPPVTTVDPATRPGLPPGVAAAVADLPPPVPKRQSGQTQKITHGRILDVDGAIVGRLVSGTDADSAAADRLIADAGFRQQLGIGLHVALKALAQMHASGQRHLTLVVNNRPCPGPFGCDKILPRLLRPDETVTIYGPEGFHNTYRRTAP
;
A
#
# COMPACT_ATOMS: atom_id res chain seq x y z
N MET A 1 25.50 27.96 33.13
CA MET A 1 25.14 26.63 32.58
C MET A 1 23.63 26.31 32.58
N PRO A 2 22.78 26.70 33.56
CA PRO A 2 21.35 26.31 33.55
C PRO A 2 20.51 27.02 32.49
N GLN A 3 20.77 28.32 32.25
CA GLN A 3 19.99 29.17 31.33
C GLN A 3 19.95 28.66 29.87
N LYS A 4 21.04 28.10 29.35
CA LYS A 4 21.09 27.54 27.99
C LYS A 4 20.27 26.25 27.85
N ARG A 5 20.12 25.47 28.93
CA ARG A 5 19.37 24.20 28.91
C ARG A 5 17.86 24.45 28.88
N ASP A 6 17.41 25.46 29.61
CA ASP A 6 16.00 25.86 29.65
C ASP A 6 15.55 26.49 28.33
N GLU A 7 16.43 27.25 27.68
CA GLU A 7 16.20 27.82 26.36
C GLU A 7 16.07 26.74 25.27
N VAL A 8 16.97 25.74 25.26
CA VAL A 8 16.88 24.60 24.33
C VAL A 8 15.62 23.77 24.57
N HIS A 9 15.24 23.56 25.84
CA HIS A 9 14.01 22.84 26.16
C HIS A 9 12.77 23.58 25.66
N THR A 10 12.72 24.90 25.85
CA THR A 10 11.61 25.74 25.36
C THR A 10 11.52 25.74 23.83
N GLN A 11 12.66 25.77 23.13
CA GLN A 11 12.67 25.68 21.67
C GLN A 11 12.18 24.32 21.17
N LEU A 12 12.54 23.23 21.87
CA LEU A 12 12.11 21.89 21.52
C LEU A 12 10.59 21.71 21.68
N GLU A 13 10.01 22.22 22.76
CA GLU A 13 8.55 22.14 22.96
C GLU A 13 7.80 22.96 21.93
N ARG A 14 8.26 24.18 21.60
CA ARG A 14 7.69 24.97 20.50
C ARG A 14 7.76 24.27 19.14
N ALA A 15 8.87 23.57 18.87
CA ALA A 15 9.02 22.81 17.64
C ALA A 15 8.04 21.62 17.57
N LYS A 16 7.79 20.92 18.69
CA LYS A 16 6.80 19.84 18.77
C LYS A 16 5.38 20.35 18.56
N ASP A 17 5.03 21.48 19.16
CA ASP A 17 3.71 22.09 19.00
C ASP A 17 3.49 22.50 17.53
N THR A 18 4.50 23.11 16.91
CA THR A 18 4.45 23.49 15.50
C THR A 18 4.29 22.27 14.59
N LEU A 19 5.02 21.18 14.84
CA LEU A 19 4.87 19.94 14.08
C LEU A 19 3.50 19.29 14.28
N THR A 20 2.91 19.42 15.47
CA THR A 20 1.57 18.90 15.77
C THR A 20 0.50 19.68 15.01
N GLU A 21 0.62 21.01 14.95
CA GLU A 21 -0.28 21.88 14.17
C GLU A 21 -0.15 21.65 12.67
N VAL A 22 1.07 21.54 12.14
CA VAL A 22 1.29 21.20 10.73
C VAL A 22 0.66 19.84 10.39
N ARG A 23 0.80 18.85 11.28
CA ARG A 23 0.18 17.52 11.09
C ARG A 23 -1.35 17.56 11.17
N LYS A 24 -1.93 18.48 11.94
CA LYS A 24 -3.37 18.71 12.00
C LYS A 24 -3.87 19.31 10.68
N LEU A 25 -3.22 20.38 10.22
CA LEU A 25 -3.53 21.03 8.95
C LEU A 25 -3.41 20.08 7.75
N LEU A 26 -2.38 19.23 7.72
CA LEU A 26 -2.19 18.23 6.67
C LEU A 26 -3.27 17.12 6.68
N ARG A 27 -3.89 16.85 7.84
CA ARG A 27 -5.01 15.90 7.94
C ARG A 27 -6.34 16.50 7.49
N GLU A 28 -6.52 17.80 7.67
CA GLU A 28 -7.73 18.55 7.29
C GLU A 28 -7.69 18.98 5.81
N LEU A 29 -6.51 19.01 5.19
CA LEU A 29 -6.31 19.44 3.81
C LEU A 29 -7.13 18.64 2.77
N PRO A 30 -7.25 17.30 2.85
CA PRO A 30 -8.03 16.51 1.90
C PRO A 30 -9.51 16.90 1.88
N GLU A 31 -10.15 17.03 3.05
CA GLU A 31 -11.56 17.42 3.15
C GLU A 31 -11.81 18.84 2.61
N ARG A 32 -10.86 19.75 2.86
CA ARG A 32 -10.94 21.14 2.34
C ARG A 32 -10.79 21.20 0.83
N VAL A 33 -9.93 20.37 0.24
CA VAL A 33 -9.77 20.27 -1.22
C VAL A 33 -11.00 19.63 -1.86
N GLU A 34 -11.56 18.58 -1.25
CA GLU A 34 -12.80 17.94 -1.74
C GLU A 34 -13.99 18.90 -1.71
N THR A 35 -14.12 19.68 -0.62
CA THR A 35 -15.15 20.72 -0.49
C THR A 35 -14.99 21.82 -1.56
N TRP A 36 -13.76 22.24 -1.83
CA TRP A 36 -13.47 23.24 -2.86
C TRP A 36 -13.76 22.73 -4.27
N ILE A 37 -13.42 21.47 -4.58
CA ILE A 37 -13.73 20.86 -5.89
C ILE A 37 -15.25 20.73 -6.10
N ALA A 38 -15.99 20.31 -5.07
CA ALA A 38 -17.45 20.23 -5.12
C ALA A 38 -18.11 21.61 -5.36
N GLY A 39 -17.55 22.67 -4.77
CA GLY A 39 -18.02 24.05 -4.93
C GLY A 39 -17.82 24.65 -6.32
N LEU A 40 -16.89 24.10 -7.12
CA LEU A 40 -16.64 24.54 -8.50
C LEU A 40 -17.54 23.86 -9.55
N GLY A 41 -18.54 23.07 -9.12
CA GLY A 41 -19.36 22.26 -10.02
C GLY A 41 -18.60 21.07 -10.64
N GLY A 42 -17.36 20.83 -10.19
CA GLY A 42 -16.62 19.63 -10.46
C GLY A 42 -17.18 18.50 -9.60
N THR A 43 -18.00 17.64 -10.19
CA THR A 43 -18.09 16.30 -9.63
C THR A 43 -16.69 15.70 -9.77
N THR A 44 -16.07 15.32 -8.66
CA THR A 44 -15.07 14.26 -8.70
C THR A 44 -15.82 12.99 -9.08
N GLY A 45 -16.19 12.91 -10.36
CA GLY A 45 -16.49 11.66 -11.01
C GLY A 45 -15.23 10.83 -10.83
N ALA A 46 -15.26 10.00 -9.80
CA ALA A 46 -14.36 8.89 -9.64
C ALA A 46 -14.51 8.04 -10.91
N HIS A 47 -13.69 8.33 -11.92
CA HIS A 47 -13.19 7.30 -12.82
C HIS A 47 -12.21 6.45 -11.99
N SER A 48 -12.74 5.83 -10.93
CA SER A 48 -12.35 4.46 -10.64
C SER A 48 -12.62 3.69 -11.93
N PRO A 49 -11.66 2.92 -12.48
CA PRO A 49 -12.05 1.89 -13.43
C PRO A 49 -13.22 1.12 -12.79
N PRO A 50 -14.25 0.72 -13.56
CA PRO A 50 -15.41 0.08 -12.98
C PRO A 50 -14.90 -1.07 -12.12
N VAL A 51 -15.20 -1.00 -10.82
CA VAL A 51 -15.27 -2.19 -9.98
C VAL A 51 -16.21 -3.08 -10.77
N THR A 52 -15.68 -4.08 -11.47
CA THR A 52 -16.51 -5.09 -12.10
C THR A 52 -17.21 -5.78 -10.94
N THR A 53 -18.40 -5.28 -10.60
CA THR A 53 -19.35 -5.98 -9.74
C THR A 53 -19.77 -7.19 -10.54
N VAL A 54 -19.00 -8.26 -10.38
CA VAL A 54 -19.44 -9.59 -10.76
C VAL A 54 -20.71 -9.85 -9.96
N ASP A 55 -21.78 -10.19 -10.70
CA ASP A 55 -23.07 -10.60 -10.19
C ASP A 55 -22.89 -11.57 -8.98
N PRO A 56 -23.49 -11.28 -7.80
CA PRO A 56 -23.33 -12.13 -6.62
C PRO A 56 -23.80 -13.58 -6.82
N ALA A 57 -24.54 -13.88 -7.90
CA ALA A 57 -24.98 -15.23 -8.26
C ALA A 57 -23.91 -16.08 -8.96
N THR A 58 -22.77 -15.51 -9.36
CA THR A 58 -21.65 -16.25 -9.97
C THR A 58 -20.35 -15.90 -9.26
N ARG A 59 -20.16 -16.35 -8.01
CA ARG A 59 -18.81 -16.43 -7.43
C ARG A 59 -18.20 -17.77 -7.85
N PRO A 60 -17.28 -17.83 -8.83
CA PRO A 60 -16.32 -18.93 -8.83
C PRO A 60 -15.65 -18.93 -7.46
N GLY A 61 -15.52 -20.11 -6.84
CA GLY A 61 -14.70 -20.27 -5.66
C GLY A 61 -13.29 -19.71 -5.91
N LEU A 62 -12.59 -19.32 -4.84
CA LEU A 62 -11.19 -18.90 -4.97
C LEU A 62 -10.42 -19.97 -5.77
N PRO A 63 -9.53 -19.57 -6.71
CA PRO A 63 -8.66 -20.52 -7.38
C PRO A 63 -7.96 -21.42 -6.34
N PRO A 64 -7.77 -22.73 -6.60
CA PRO A 64 -7.24 -23.65 -5.59
C PRO A 64 -5.92 -23.19 -4.95
N GLY A 65 -4.99 -22.66 -5.75
CA GLY A 65 -3.73 -22.09 -5.27
C GLY A 65 -3.92 -20.89 -4.34
N VAL A 66 -4.91 -20.03 -4.64
CA VAL A 66 -5.26 -18.88 -3.79
C VAL A 66 -5.89 -19.36 -2.48
N ALA A 67 -6.79 -20.35 -2.53
CA ALA A 67 -7.40 -20.92 -1.32
C ALA A 67 -6.35 -21.55 -0.41
N ALA A 68 -5.40 -22.31 -0.97
CA ALA A 68 -4.27 -22.89 -0.23
C ALA A 68 -3.39 -21.82 0.40
N ALA A 69 -3.06 -20.75 -0.34
CA ALA A 69 -2.28 -19.64 0.17
C ALA A 69 -3.00 -18.85 1.27
N VAL A 70 -4.33 -18.67 1.19
CA VAL A 70 -5.13 -18.06 2.27
C VAL A 70 -5.06 -18.91 3.54
N ALA A 71 -5.14 -20.24 3.42
CA ALA A 71 -5.04 -21.14 4.56
C ALA A 71 -3.65 -21.17 5.22
N ASP A 72 -2.58 -20.90 4.46
CA ASP A 72 -1.20 -20.85 4.97
C ASP A 72 -0.82 -19.49 5.60
N LEU A 73 -1.68 -18.47 5.45
CA LEU A 73 -1.44 -17.16 6.03
C LEU A 73 -1.89 -17.07 7.50
N PRO A 74 -1.17 -16.31 8.35
CA PRO A 74 -1.69 -15.93 9.66
C PRO A 74 -3.01 -15.17 9.55
N PRO A 75 -3.79 -15.07 10.65
CA PRO A 75 -5.05 -14.35 10.66
C PRO A 75 -4.94 -12.92 10.12
N PRO A 76 -6.05 -12.36 9.58
CA PRO A 76 -6.07 -11.01 9.07
C PRO A 76 -5.56 -9.97 10.07
N VAL A 77 -4.80 -9.00 9.58
CA VAL A 77 -4.37 -7.87 10.41
C VAL A 77 -5.58 -6.97 10.67
N PRO A 78 -6.01 -6.78 11.94
CA PRO A 78 -7.12 -5.88 12.24
C PRO A 78 -6.76 -4.44 11.90
N LYS A 79 -7.77 -3.63 11.60
CA LYS A 79 -7.59 -2.20 11.33
C LYS A 79 -6.85 -1.54 12.49
N ARG A 80 -5.83 -0.74 12.15
CA ARG A 80 -4.99 -0.06 13.14
C ARG A 80 -5.85 0.90 13.97
N GLN A 81 -5.81 0.73 15.29
CA GLN A 81 -6.30 1.72 16.24
C GLN A 81 -5.17 2.71 16.59
N SER A 82 -5.53 3.96 16.90
CA SER A 82 -4.56 4.98 17.30
C SER A 82 -3.70 4.49 18.49
N GLY A 83 -2.39 4.75 18.45
CA GLY A 83 -1.45 4.35 19.51
C GLY A 83 -0.94 2.90 19.43
N GLN A 84 -1.43 2.06 18.51
CA GLN A 84 -0.91 0.68 18.37
C GLN A 84 0.29 0.59 17.43
N THR A 85 1.22 -0.30 17.79
CA THR A 85 2.34 -0.75 16.97
C THR A 85 1.83 -1.37 15.67
N GLN A 86 2.53 -1.10 14.56
CA GLN A 86 2.16 -1.64 13.27
C GLN A 86 2.29 -3.17 13.28
N LYS A 87 1.18 -3.86 13.01
CA LYS A 87 1.14 -5.32 12.96
C LYS A 87 1.76 -5.84 11.66
N ILE A 88 2.42 -6.99 11.76
CA ILE A 88 3.16 -7.61 10.67
C ILE A 88 2.18 -8.19 9.64
N THR A 89 2.32 -7.75 8.39
CA THR A 89 1.61 -8.30 7.23
C THR A 89 2.44 -9.42 6.60
N HIS A 90 1.79 -10.52 6.24
CA HIS A 90 2.40 -11.66 5.58
C HIS A 90 1.79 -11.84 4.20
N GLY A 91 2.62 -12.21 3.23
CA GLY A 91 2.23 -12.47 1.85
C GLY A 91 2.70 -13.84 1.35
N ARG A 92 2.00 -14.36 0.36
CA ARG A 92 2.36 -15.52 -0.46
C ARG A 92 2.31 -15.14 -1.93
N ILE A 93 3.38 -15.44 -2.64
CA ILE A 93 3.45 -15.24 -4.09
C ILE A 93 3.10 -16.56 -4.74
N LEU A 94 2.17 -16.50 -5.69
CA LEU A 94 1.84 -17.61 -6.56
C LEU A 94 2.45 -17.37 -7.95
N ASP A 95 2.93 -18.45 -8.55
CA ASP A 95 3.28 -18.46 -9.97
C ASP A 95 2.03 -18.62 -10.86
N VAL A 96 2.26 -18.77 -12.16
CA VAL A 96 1.21 -18.93 -13.18
C VAL A 96 0.38 -20.21 -13.03
N ASP A 97 0.95 -21.24 -12.40
CA ASP A 97 0.30 -22.53 -12.15
C ASP A 97 -0.45 -22.53 -10.81
N GLY A 98 -0.35 -21.43 -10.05
CA GLY A 98 -0.98 -21.28 -8.74
C GLY A 98 -0.21 -21.92 -7.60
N ALA A 99 1.06 -22.31 -7.80
CA ALA A 99 1.91 -22.84 -6.75
C ALA A 99 2.53 -21.70 -5.91
N ILE A 100 2.68 -21.91 -4.61
CA ILE A 100 3.33 -20.93 -3.72
C ILE A 100 4.84 -20.97 -3.97
N VAL A 101 5.37 -19.91 -4.59
CA VAL A 101 6.80 -19.78 -4.93
C VAL A 101 7.54 -18.77 -4.08
N GLY A 102 6.82 -17.99 -3.26
CA GLY A 102 7.43 -16.96 -2.42
C GLY A 102 6.67 -16.68 -1.14
N ARG A 103 7.41 -16.25 -0.11
CA ARG A 103 6.87 -15.81 1.17
C ARG A 103 7.42 -14.42 1.47
N LEU A 104 6.54 -13.50 1.83
CA LEU A 104 6.90 -12.13 2.15
C LEU A 104 6.41 -11.75 3.54
N VAL A 105 7.17 -10.88 4.20
CA VAL A 105 6.82 -10.30 5.50
C VAL A 105 7.04 -8.79 5.42
N SER A 106 6.10 -8.00 5.94
CA SER A 106 6.28 -6.55 6.00
C SER A 106 7.35 -6.18 7.01
N GLY A 107 8.16 -5.16 6.71
CA GLY A 107 9.25 -4.71 7.57
C GLY A 107 10.55 -4.54 6.78
N THR A 108 11.65 -4.35 7.49
CA THR A 108 12.97 -4.11 6.89
C THR A 108 13.70 -5.43 6.65
N ASP A 109 14.05 -5.67 5.38
CA ASP A 109 14.84 -6.81 4.88
C ASP A 109 15.41 -6.50 3.48
N ALA A 110 16.05 -7.48 2.84
CA ALA A 110 16.60 -7.33 1.49
C ALA A 110 15.53 -6.97 0.45
N ASP A 111 14.32 -7.53 0.57
CA ASP A 111 13.21 -7.23 -0.35
C ASP A 111 12.73 -5.79 -0.21
N SER A 112 12.73 -5.24 1.01
CA SER A 112 12.39 -3.82 1.22
C SER A 112 13.36 -2.86 0.55
N ALA A 113 14.65 -3.20 0.53
CA ALA A 113 15.66 -2.40 -0.16
C ALA A 113 15.46 -2.43 -1.68
N ALA A 114 15.06 -3.57 -2.25
CA ALA A 114 14.72 -3.68 -3.66
C ALA A 114 13.45 -2.89 -4.00
N ALA A 115 12.44 -2.95 -3.14
CA ALA A 115 11.23 -2.14 -3.27
C ALA A 115 11.49 -0.63 -3.21
N ASP A 116 12.37 -0.18 -2.30
CA ASP A 116 12.76 1.23 -2.20
C ASP A 116 13.47 1.73 -3.47
N ARG A 117 14.29 0.87 -4.11
CA ARG A 117 14.91 1.20 -5.41
C ARG A 117 13.86 1.38 -6.50
N LEU A 118 12.86 0.51 -6.59
CA LEU A 118 11.76 0.68 -7.56
C LEU A 118 11.02 2.01 -7.38
N ILE A 119 10.77 2.40 -6.13
CA ILE A 119 10.12 3.67 -5.81
C ILE A 119 11.03 4.84 -6.25
N ALA A 120 12.33 4.77 -5.96
CA ALA A 120 13.29 5.80 -6.36
C ALA A 120 13.42 5.92 -7.88
N ASP A 121 13.52 4.80 -8.60
CA ASP A 121 13.65 4.74 -10.06
C ASP A 121 12.41 5.31 -10.77
N ALA A 122 11.24 5.20 -10.15
CA ALA A 122 10.01 5.84 -10.63
C ALA A 122 9.93 7.35 -10.32
N GLY A 123 10.99 7.95 -9.75
CA GLY A 123 11.13 9.39 -9.55
C GLY A 123 10.60 9.91 -8.21
N PHE A 124 10.20 9.03 -7.29
CA PHE A 124 9.78 9.46 -5.95
C PHE A 124 11.02 9.81 -5.10
N ARG A 125 11.22 11.11 -4.84
CA ARG A 125 12.39 11.62 -4.11
C ARG A 125 12.32 11.47 -2.59
N GLN A 126 11.13 11.22 -2.03
CA GLN A 126 10.92 11.06 -0.59
C GLN A 126 10.73 9.58 -0.26
N GLN A 127 11.33 9.14 0.86
CA GLN A 127 11.06 7.81 1.40
C GLN A 127 9.61 7.75 1.91
N LEU A 128 8.75 7.06 1.15
CA LEU A 128 7.33 6.91 1.46
C LEU A 128 7.06 5.88 2.56
N GLY A 129 8.08 5.13 3.01
CA GLY A 129 7.96 4.04 3.99
C GLY A 129 7.21 2.79 3.49
N ILE A 130 6.61 2.86 2.29
CA ILE A 130 5.84 1.77 1.68
C ILE A 130 6.71 0.66 1.05
N GLY A 131 8.02 0.87 0.90
CA GLY A 131 8.94 -0.21 0.49
C GLY A 131 8.98 -1.36 1.49
N LEU A 132 8.62 -1.10 2.75
CA LEU A 132 8.45 -2.12 3.78
C LEU A 132 7.22 -3.00 3.57
N HIS A 133 6.28 -2.62 2.69
CA HIS A 133 5.01 -3.33 2.50
C HIS A 133 5.18 -4.52 1.55
N VAL A 134 4.51 -5.63 1.85
CA VAL A 134 4.60 -6.86 1.05
C VAL A 134 4.19 -6.68 -0.41
N ALA A 135 3.28 -5.75 -0.72
CA ALA A 135 2.84 -5.51 -2.10
C ALA A 135 3.98 -4.95 -2.98
N LEU A 136 4.81 -4.06 -2.42
CA LEU A 136 5.93 -3.44 -3.14
C LEU A 136 7.11 -4.41 -3.24
N LYS A 137 7.33 -5.22 -2.20
CA LYS A 137 8.28 -6.34 -2.24
C LYS A 137 7.92 -7.37 -3.30
N ALA A 138 6.63 -7.72 -3.43
CA ALA A 138 6.15 -8.64 -4.45
C ALA A 138 6.42 -8.11 -5.86
N LEU A 139 6.21 -6.81 -6.08
CA LEU A 139 6.55 -6.17 -7.36
C LEU A 139 8.07 -6.22 -7.62
N ALA A 140 8.90 -5.95 -6.62
CA ALA A 140 10.35 -6.08 -6.74
C ALA A 140 10.79 -7.50 -7.11
N GLN A 141 10.18 -8.52 -6.48
CA GLN A 141 10.45 -9.92 -6.81
C GLN A 141 9.94 -10.30 -8.20
N MET A 142 8.80 -9.74 -8.64
CA MET A 142 8.29 -9.90 -10.00
C MET A 142 9.32 -9.41 -11.02
N HIS A 143 9.85 -8.19 -10.83
CA HIS A 143 10.87 -7.61 -11.71
C HIS A 143 12.18 -8.40 -11.68
N ALA A 144 12.61 -8.85 -10.50
CA ALA A 144 13.84 -9.63 -10.36
C ALA A 144 13.76 -11.01 -11.03
N SER A 145 12.59 -11.64 -11.02
CA SER A 145 12.37 -12.95 -11.66
C SER A 145 12.04 -12.86 -13.16
N GLY A 146 11.85 -11.65 -13.70
CA GLY A 146 11.45 -11.44 -15.09
C GLY A 146 10.00 -11.83 -15.41
N GLN A 147 9.20 -12.11 -14.39
CA GLN A 147 7.77 -12.37 -14.55
C GLN A 147 7.03 -11.08 -14.92
N ARG A 148 5.98 -11.20 -15.73
CA ARG A 148 5.09 -10.08 -16.10
C ARG A 148 3.79 -10.06 -15.32
N HIS A 149 3.37 -11.22 -14.84
CA HIS A 149 2.12 -11.41 -14.13
C HIS A 149 2.42 -12.14 -12.83
N LEU A 150 1.95 -11.59 -11.72
CA LEU A 150 2.17 -12.17 -10.39
C LEU A 150 0.89 -12.11 -9.58
N THR A 151 0.59 -13.20 -8.86
CA THR A 151 -0.50 -13.22 -7.89
C THR A 151 0.08 -13.18 -6.48
N LEU A 152 -0.38 -12.23 -5.67
CA LEU A 152 -0.04 -12.06 -4.27
C LEU A 152 -1.29 -12.34 -3.41
N VAL A 153 -1.18 -13.25 -2.46
CA VAL A 153 -2.18 -13.44 -1.40
C VAL A 153 -1.62 -12.85 -0.11
N VAL A 154 -2.39 -12.02 0.58
CA VAL A 154 -1.92 -11.24 1.74
C VAL A 154 -2.94 -11.21 2.86
N ASN A 155 -2.48 -11.22 4.12
CA ASN A 155 -3.38 -11.17 5.29
C ASN A 155 -3.80 -9.75 5.71
N ASN A 156 -3.56 -8.75 4.86
CA ASN A 156 -3.92 -7.35 5.10
C ASN A 156 -4.26 -6.68 3.77
N ARG A 157 -5.14 -5.67 3.78
CA ARG A 157 -5.45 -4.93 2.55
C ARG A 157 -4.29 -4.00 2.17
N PRO A 158 -4.02 -3.80 0.87
CA PRO A 158 -3.15 -2.71 0.42
C PRO A 158 -3.56 -1.39 1.08
N CYS A 159 -2.59 -0.64 1.60
CA CYS A 159 -2.91 0.58 2.33
C CYS A 159 -3.57 1.62 1.39
N PRO A 160 -4.62 2.32 1.87
CA PRO A 160 -5.30 3.35 1.11
C PRO A 160 -4.51 4.67 1.12
N GLY A 161 -5.03 5.66 0.40
CA GLY A 161 -4.50 7.03 0.37
C GLY A 161 -3.55 7.30 -0.81
N PRO A 162 -3.16 8.57 -1.01
CA PRO A 162 -2.45 9.01 -2.22
C PRO A 162 -1.06 8.39 -2.39
N PHE A 163 -0.42 8.00 -1.28
CA PHE A 163 0.88 7.32 -1.25
C PHE A 163 0.77 5.87 -0.81
N GLY A 164 -0.46 5.33 -0.72
CA GLY A 164 -0.69 3.94 -0.37
C GLY A 164 -0.34 2.99 -1.51
N CYS A 165 -0.10 1.71 -1.20
CA CYS A 165 0.19 0.68 -2.19
C CYS A 165 -0.88 0.61 -3.28
N ASP A 166 -2.15 0.86 -2.93
CA ASP A 166 -3.26 0.85 -3.90
C ASP A 166 -3.09 1.89 -5.02
N LYS A 167 -2.44 3.03 -4.73
CA LYS A 167 -2.21 4.12 -5.69
C LYS A 167 -0.81 4.09 -6.30
N ILE A 168 0.17 3.65 -5.53
CA ILE A 168 1.56 3.63 -6.00
C ILE A 168 1.83 2.43 -6.90
N LEU A 169 1.28 1.26 -6.60
CA LEU A 169 1.60 0.04 -7.34
C LEU A 169 1.29 0.14 -8.85
N PRO A 170 0.13 0.68 -9.31
CA PRO A 170 -0.11 0.97 -10.72
C PRO A 170 0.90 1.89 -11.41
N ARG A 171 1.55 2.80 -10.68
CA ARG A 171 2.53 3.73 -11.23
C ARG A 171 3.90 3.10 -11.42
N LEU A 172 4.18 2.03 -10.67
CA LEU A 172 5.45 1.32 -10.70
C LEU A 172 5.45 0.13 -11.69
N LEU A 173 4.28 -0.30 -12.16
CA LEU A 173 4.16 -1.34 -13.17
C LEU A 173 4.66 -0.85 -14.54
N ARG A 174 5.41 -1.69 -15.24
CA ARG A 174 5.81 -1.48 -16.65
C ARG A 174 4.62 -1.80 -17.57
N PRO A 175 4.67 -1.41 -18.86
CA PRO A 175 3.69 -1.87 -19.85
C PRO A 175 3.50 -3.39 -19.81
N ASP A 176 2.25 -3.82 -19.92
CA ASP A 176 1.82 -5.23 -19.95
C ASP A 176 2.09 -6.04 -18.67
N GLU A 177 2.53 -5.40 -17.59
CA GLU A 177 2.66 -6.05 -16.29
C GLU A 177 1.36 -5.99 -15.49
N THR A 178 1.10 -7.04 -14.72
CA THR A 178 -0.05 -7.09 -13.82
C THR A 178 0.30 -7.73 -12.48
N VAL A 179 -0.21 -7.16 -11.39
CA VAL A 179 -0.18 -7.80 -10.07
C VAL A 179 -1.60 -7.98 -9.57
N THR A 180 -1.98 -9.22 -9.31
CA THR A 180 -3.28 -9.56 -8.71
C THR A 180 -3.09 -9.76 -7.22
N ILE A 181 -3.85 -9.04 -6.40
CA ILE A 181 -3.79 -9.15 -4.94
C ILE A 181 -5.10 -9.70 -4.39
N TYR A 182 -5.02 -10.80 -3.65
CA TYR A 182 -6.08 -11.33 -2.81
C TYR A 182 -5.81 -11.00 -1.35
N GLY A 183 -6.81 -10.47 -0.66
CA GLY A 183 -6.72 -10.01 0.72
C GLY A 183 -7.91 -10.45 1.58
N PRO A 184 -7.92 -10.05 2.86
CA PRO A 184 -8.98 -10.41 3.79
C PRO A 184 -10.34 -9.80 3.39
N GLU A 185 -11.41 -10.39 3.92
CA GLU A 185 -12.80 -9.96 3.69
C GLU A 185 -13.20 -9.95 2.20
N GLY A 186 -12.68 -10.90 1.42
CA GLY A 186 -12.96 -11.01 -0.01
C GLY A 186 -12.32 -9.92 -0.87
N PHE A 187 -11.32 -9.20 -0.33
CA PHE A 187 -10.58 -8.23 -1.14
C PHE A 187 -9.89 -8.94 -2.30
N HIS A 188 -10.12 -8.44 -3.52
CA HIS A 188 -9.46 -8.91 -4.71
C HIS A 188 -9.33 -7.75 -5.69
N ASN A 189 -8.13 -7.50 -6.19
CA ASN A 189 -7.92 -6.49 -7.24
C ASN A 189 -6.76 -6.90 -8.15
N THR A 190 -6.84 -6.57 -9.44
CA THR A 190 -5.74 -6.72 -10.38
C THR A 190 -5.26 -5.35 -10.81
N TYR A 191 -4.04 -5.02 -10.40
CA TYR A 191 -3.38 -3.77 -10.73
C TYR A 191 -2.70 -3.89 -12.09
N ARG A 192 -2.85 -2.83 -12.89
CA ARG A 192 -2.22 -2.65 -14.19
C ARG A 192 -1.58 -1.27 -14.22
N ARG A 193 -0.65 -1.04 -15.15
CA ARG A 193 -0.05 0.28 -15.33
C ARG A 193 -1.13 1.34 -15.59
N THR A 194 -1.16 2.39 -14.78
CA THR A 194 -1.91 3.61 -15.12
C THR A 194 -1.04 4.49 -16.01
N ALA A 195 -1.62 5.03 -17.09
CA ALA A 195 -0.94 6.02 -17.91
C ALA A 195 -0.45 7.20 -17.04
N PRO A 196 0.72 7.77 -17.37
CA PRO A 196 1.27 8.92 -16.64
C PRO A 196 0.34 10.13 -16.65
#